data_AF-A0A948FCA1-F1
#
_entry.id   AF-A0A948FCA1-F1
#
_cell.length_a   1.000
_cell.length_b   1.000
_cell.length_c   1.000
_cell.angle_alpha   90.00
_cell.angle_beta   90.00
_cell.angle_gamma   90.00
#
_symmetry.space_group_name_H-M   'P 1'
#
loop_
_entity.id
_entity.type
_entity.pdbx_description
1 polymer ?
#
loop_
_entity_poly.entity_id
_entity_poly.type
_entity_poly.pdbx_seq_one_letter_code
_entity_poly.pdbx_strand_id
1 'polypeptide(L)'
;MKYLLSANKVDNEEGFVLVTALLVMIVLVAMGTMATNTTNIEKQIALNDRIEKQDFYDLETCLGRAKTTMTPNWFTDGFVTAGEDAGFPLPADVDVDGDGFKDLSEVPDPLDAARMIAAFEVRPVEISGTANLNLSSEANDFTRLEHIRLPYSGSGYDPKIFLIRRYVVTCRSADPNKNLILQEGIYKVFTNYN
;
A
#
# COMPACT_ATOMS: atom_id res chain seq x y z
N MET A 1 25.81 70.07 -64.04
CA MET A 1 25.49 68.63 -63.87
C MET A 1 25.44 68.32 -62.38
N LYS A 2 24.28 68.53 -61.74
CA LYS A 2 24.07 68.35 -60.30
C LYS A 2 23.36 67.00 -60.13
N TYR A 3 24.11 65.96 -59.80
CA TYR A 3 23.56 64.63 -59.56
C TYR A 3 22.92 64.57 -58.18
N LEU A 4 21.58 64.49 -58.19
CA LEU A 4 20.72 63.62 -57.39
C LEU A 4 21.38 62.92 -56.19
N LEU A 5 21.15 63.45 -54.99
CA LEU A 5 21.17 62.68 -53.74
C LEU A 5 19.86 62.95 -53.00
N SER A 6 18.75 62.48 -53.60
CA SER A 6 17.55 62.19 -52.82
C SER A 6 17.80 60.84 -52.16
N ALA A 7 18.30 60.86 -50.94
CA ALA A 7 18.35 59.68 -50.09
C ALA A 7 16.89 59.25 -49.84
N ASN A 8 16.44 58.23 -50.57
CA ASN A 8 15.19 57.55 -50.27
C ASN A 8 15.32 56.99 -48.85
N LYS A 9 14.67 57.65 -47.90
CA LYS A 9 14.43 57.10 -46.57
C LYS A 9 13.47 55.94 -46.77
N VAL A 10 13.99 54.72 -46.72
CA VAL A 10 13.18 53.51 -46.80
C VAL A 10 12.52 53.37 -45.43
N ASP A 11 11.33 53.94 -45.28
CA ASP A 11 10.47 53.76 -44.10
C ASP A 11 9.88 52.34 -44.13
N ASN A 12 10.70 51.34 -43.78
CA ASN A 12 10.33 49.92 -43.73
C ASN A 12 9.70 49.53 -42.38
N GLU A 13 8.61 50.20 -42.03
CA GLU A 13 7.85 49.94 -40.80
C GLU A 13 7.02 48.64 -40.91
N GLU A 14 6.72 48.18 -42.14
CA GLU A 14 5.88 46.99 -42.40
C GLU A 14 6.54 45.67 -41.95
N GLY A 15 7.87 45.54 -42.08
CA GLY A 15 8.60 44.34 -41.63
C GLY A 15 8.72 44.24 -40.10
N PHE A 16 8.73 45.37 -39.40
CA PHE A 16 8.88 45.41 -37.95
C PHE A 16 7.64 44.87 -37.22
N VAL A 17 6.44 45.19 -37.74
CA VAL A 17 5.17 44.66 -37.20
C VAL A 17 5.11 43.14 -37.34
N LEU A 18 5.60 42.60 -38.46
CA LEU A 18 5.63 41.15 -38.67
C LEU A 18 6.56 40.44 -37.68
N VAL A 19 7.77 40.95 -37.47
CA VAL A 19 8.75 40.36 -36.56
C VAL A 19 8.29 40.42 -35.11
N THR A 20 7.69 41.55 -34.69
CA THR A 20 7.13 41.69 -33.34
C THR A 20 5.95 40.76 -33.09
N ALA A 21 5.04 40.61 -34.06
CA ALA A 21 3.93 39.66 -33.97
C ALA A 21 4.42 38.21 -33.85
N LEU A 22 5.46 37.84 -34.61
CA LEU A 22 6.06 36.51 -34.55
C LEU A 22 6.75 36.24 -33.20
N LEU A 23 7.44 37.24 -32.65
CA LEU A 23 8.07 37.15 -31.33
C LEU A 23 7.02 36.96 -30.22
N VAL A 24 5.94 37.73 -30.26
CA VAL A 24 4.82 37.58 -29.32
C VAL A 24 4.17 36.20 -29.44
N MET A 25 3.96 35.68 -30.66
CA MET A 25 3.45 34.32 -30.84
C MET A 25 4.36 33.27 -30.23
N ILE A 26 5.68 33.36 -30.43
CA ILE A 26 6.63 32.40 -29.85
C ILE A 26 6.56 32.43 -28.33
N VAL A 27 6.49 33.62 -27.72
CA VAL A 27 6.37 33.76 -26.26
C VAL A 27 5.06 33.13 -25.76
N LEU A 28 3.94 33.38 -26.45
CA LEU A 28 2.64 32.80 -26.08
C LEU A 28 2.63 31.27 -26.21
N VAL A 29 3.25 30.71 -27.25
CA VAL A 29 3.37 29.25 -27.43
C VAL A 29 4.27 28.65 -26.34
N ALA A 30 5.38 29.31 -26.01
CA ALA A 30 6.26 28.87 -24.92
C ALA A 30 5.53 28.87 -23.56
N MET A 31 4.76 29.92 -23.27
CA MET A 31 3.94 29.98 -22.05
C MET A 31 2.84 28.90 -22.05
N GLY A 32 2.16 28.69 -23.19
CA GLY A 32 1.12 27.68 -23.33
C GLY A 32 1.64 26.26 -23.13
N THR A 33 2.82 25.95 -23.67
CA THR A 33 3.47 24.64 -23.47
C THR A 33 3.93 24.44 -22.04
N MET A 34 4.51 25.46 -21.39
CA MET A 34 4.87 25.41 -19.97
C MET A 34 3.65 25.17 -19.08
N ALA A 35 2.55 25.91 -19.28
CA ALA A 35 1.32 25.73 -18.51
C ALA A 35 0.71 24.32 -18.68
N THR A 36 0.74 23.79 -19.90
CA THR A 36 0.28 22.42 -20.19
C THR A 36 1.15 21.38 -19.47
N ASN A 37 2.48 21.57 -19.47
CA ASN A 37 3.40 20.68 -18.77
C ASN A 37 3.17 20.69 -17.25
N THR A 38 2.99 21.88 -16.65
CA THR A 38 2.64 21.98 -15.22
C THR A 38 1.35 21.24 -14.90
N THR A 39 0.30 21.44 -15.71
CA THR A 39 -0.99 20.75 -15.52
C THR A 39 -0.85 19.23 -15.61
N ASN A 40 -0.04 18.73 -16.55
CA ASN A 40 0.18 17.30 -16.70
C ASN A 40 0.93 16.70 -15.50
N ILE A 41 1.93 17.41 -14.97
CA ILE A 41 2.66 16.98 -13.77
C ILE A 41 1.72 16.96 -12.55
N GLU A 42 0.92 18.00 -12.36
CA GLU A 42 -0.06 18.06 -11.25
C GLU A 42 -1.06 16.90 -11.31
N LYS A 43 -1.54 16.56 -12.53
CA LYS A 43 -2.41 15.39 -12.70
C LYS A 43 -1.72 14.09 -12.32
N GLN A 44 -0.46 13.90 -12.69
CA GLN A 44 0.29 12.70 -12.30
C GLN A 44 0.48 12.62 -10.80
N ILE A 45 0.80 13.74 -10.14
CA ILE A 45 0.94 13.81 -8.68
C ILE A 45 -0.40 13.49 -8.01
N ALA A 46 -1.50 14.09 -8.46
CA ALA A 46 -2.83 13.84 -7.91
C ALA A 46 -3.29 12.39 -8.11
N LEU A 47 -2.93 11.77 -9.23
CA LEU A 47 -3.21 10.35 -9.48
C LEU A 47 -2.40 9.45 -8.56
N ASN A 48 -1.11 9.72 -8.35
CA ASN A 48 -0.29 8.93 -7.44
C ASN A 48 -0.82 9.02 -6.00
N ASP A 49 -1.15 10.22 -5.51
CA ASP A 49 -1.74 10.42 -4.18
C ASP A 49 -3.08 9.69 -4.02
N ARG A 50 -3.92 9.69 -5.08
CA ARG A 50 -5.17 8.94 -5.08
C ARG A 50 -4.94 7.43 -5.00
N ILE A 51 -4.01 6.91 -5.79
CA ILE A 51 -3.70 5.47 -5.83
C ILE A 51 -3.16 5.03 -4.47
N GLU A 52 -2.20 5.75 -3.90
CA GLU A 52 -1.63 5.43 -2.59
C GLU A 52 -2.69 5.38 -1.49
N LYS A 53 -3.60 6.36 -1.45
CA LYS A 53 -4.71 6.36 -0.49
C LYS A 53 -5.64 5.19 -0.70
N GLN A 54 -5.99 4.88 -1.94
CA GLN A 54 -6.86 3.75 -2.25
C GLN A 54 -6.23 2.44 -1.79
N ASP A 55 -4.93 2.25 -2.05
CA ASP A 55 -4.18 1.07 -1.65
C ASP A 55 -4.14 0.94 -0.13
N PHE A 56 -3.92 2.05 0.58
CA PHE A 56 -3.95 2.05 2.03
C PHE A 56 -5.34 1.67 2.59
N TYR A 57 -6.42 2.18 1.99
CA TYR A 57 -7.79 1.81 2.38
C TYR A 57 -8.09 0.32 2.13
N ASP A 58 -7.62 -0.23 1.01
CA ASP A 58 -7.78 -1.65 0.68
C ASP A 58 -7.04 -2.53 1.69
N LEU A 59 -5.82 -2.15 2.10
CA LEU A 59 -5.04 -2.86 3.12
C LEU A 59 -5.61 -2.74 4.53
N GLU A 60 -6.10 -1.57 4.93
CA GLU A 60 -6.79 -1.41 6.22
C GLU A 60 -8.07 -2.25 6.28
N THR A 61 -8.77 -2.36 5.15
CA THR A 61 -9.94 -3.24 5.03
C THR A 61 -9.55 -4.71 5.18
N CYS A 62 -8.44 -5.12 4.54
CA CYS A 62 -7.84 -6.45 4.73
C CYS A 62 -7.55 -6.73 6.20
N LEU A 63 -6.90 -5.78 6.87
CA LEU A 63 -6.50 -5.90 8.27
C LEU A 63 -7.73 -5.98 9.19
N GLY A 64 -8.74 -5.15 8.94
CA GLY A 64 -10.03 -5.20 9.62
C GLY A 64 -10.73 -6.55 9.44
N ARG A 65 -10.71 -7.12 8.23
CA ARG A 65 -11.29 -8.43 7.94
C ARG A 65 -10.53 -9.55 8.64
N ALA A 66 -9.20 -9.54 8.60
CA ALA A 66 -8.36 -10.52 9.28
C ALA A 66 -8.59 -10.54 10.80
N LYS A 67 -8.88 -9.39 11.42
CA LYS A 67 -9.19 -9.27 12.86
C LYS A 67 -10.63 -9.64 13.24
N THR A 68 -11.58 -9.49 12.33
CA THR A 68 -13.01 -9.66 12.64
C THR A 68 -13.47 -11.10 12.39
N THR A 69 -14.56 -11.48 13.07
CA THR A 69 -15.13 -12.85 13.10
C THR A 69 -15.61 -13.36 11.74
N MET A 70 -15.52 -12.58 10.66
CA MET A 70 -15.94 -12.97 9.31
C MET A 70 -14.88 -13.77 8.53
N THR A 71 -13.67 -13.96 9.07
CA THR A 71 -12.64 -14.82 8.47
C THR A 71 -12.24 -15.91 9.48
N PRO A 72 -13.03 -17.00 9.61
CA PRO A 72 -12.87 -17.99 10.67
C PRO A 72 -11.66 -18.93 10.48
N ASN A 73 -10.73 -18.61 9.58
CA ASN A 73 -9.78 -19.60 9.08
C ASN A 73 -8.51 -19.70 9.92
N TRP A 74 -8.03 -18.59 10.50
CA TRP A 74 -6.77 -18.58 11.23
C TRP A 74 -6.95 -18.66 12.75
N PHE A 75 -8.00 -18.05 13.33
CA PHE A 75 -8.21 -18.05 14.79
C PHE A 75 -8.96 -19.31 15.26
N THR A 76 -8.43 -20.48 14.91
CA THR A 76 -8.96 -21.79 15.35
C THR A 76 -8.23 -22.26 16.60
N ASP A 77 -8.86 -23.13 17.40
CA ASP A 77 -8.20 -23.74 18.57
C ASP A 77 -6.90 -24.46 18.17
N GLY A 78 -6.87 -25.07 16.97
CA GLY A 78 -5.69 -25.70 16.40
C GLY A 78 -4.54 -24.71 16.17
N PHE A 79 -4.81 -23.57 15.53
CA PHE A 79 -3.78 -22.55 15.29
C PHE A 79 -3.31 -21.90 16.59
N VAL A 80 -4.23 -21.60 17.51
CA VAL A 80 -3.89 -21.01 18.80
C VAL A 80 -2.98 -21.96 19.60
N THR A 81 -3.22 -23.27 19.55
CA THR A 81 -2.44 -24.27 20.31
C THR A 81 -1.17 -24.76 19.60
N ALA A 82 -0.99 -24.51 18.31
CA ALA A 82 0.11 -25.01 17.49
C ALA A 82 1.52 -24.47 17.84
N GLY A 83 1.64 -23.50 18.76
CA GLY A 83 2.94 -22.97 19.21
C GLY A 83 3.50 -21.85 18.33
N GLU A 84 4.79 -21.54 18.48
CA GLU A 84 5.45 -20.38 17.86
C GLU A 84 5.74 -20.56 16.35
N ASP A 85 5.76 -21.82 15.87
CA ASP A 85 6.00 -22.16 14.46
C ASP A 85 4.74 -22.09 13.58
N ALA A 86 3.58 -21.74 14.16
CA ALA A 86 2.33 -21.65 13.42
C ALA A 86 2.40 -20.53 12.36
N GLY A 87 1.71 -20.74 11.24
CA GLY A 87 1.61 -19.74 10.17
C GLY A 87 0.29 -19.90 9.44
N PHE A 88 -0.33 -18.76 9.14
CA PHE A 88 -1.52 -18.67 8.31
C PHE A 88 -1.19 -17.79 7.10
N PRO A 89 -1.60 -18.16 5.88
CA PRO A 89 -2.39 -19.33 5.51
C PRO A 89 -1.69 -20.66 5.79
N LEU A 90 -2.48 -21.71 6.06
CA LEU A 90 -1.95 -23.02 6.46
C LEU A 90 -1.10 -23.65 5.33
N PRO A 91 -0.17 -24.56 5.63
CA PRO A 91 0.63 -25.23 4.60
C PRO A 91 -0.21 -26.05 3.60
N ALA A 92 -1.38 -26.53 4.03
CA ALA A 92 -2.32 -27.28 3.20
C ALA A 92 -3.25 -26.38 2.35
N ASP A 93 -3.14 -25.06 2.50
CA ASP A 93 -3.88 -24.11 1.70
C ASP A 93 -3.33 -24.05 0.28
N VAL A 94 -4.23 -23.98 -0.70
CA VAL A 94 -3.93 -24.10 -2.13
C VAL A 94 -4.38 -22.83 -2.81
N ASP A 95 -3.52 -22.30 -3.68
CA ASP A 95 -3.84 -21.29 -4.68
C ASP A 95 -4.66 -21.96 -5.79
N VAL A 96 -5.99 -21.85 -5.75
CA VAL A 96 -6.88 -22.58 -6.69
C VAL A 96 -7.02 -21.83 -8.00
N ASP A 97 -6.98 -20.50 -7.98
CA ASP A 97 -7.17 -19.67 -9.17
C ASP A 97 -5.85 -19.22 -9.84
N GLY A 98 -4.72 -19.48 -9.20
CA GLY A 98 -3.38 -19.24 -9.72
C GLY A 98 -2.95 -17.77 -9.66
N ASP A 99 -3.57 -16.97 -8.77
CA ASP A 99 -3.28 -15.55 -8.65
C ASP A 99 -2.01 -15.25 -7.81
N GLY A 100 -1.40 -16.29 -7.24
CA GLY A 100 -0.19 -16.21 -6.42
C GLY A 100 -0.47 -16.00 -4.93
N PHE A 101 -1.73 -15.92 -4.53
CA PHE A 101 -2.20 -15.97 -3.16
C PHE A 101 -2.82 -17.32 -2.84
N LYS A 102 -3.02 -17.55 -1.55
CA LYS A 102 -3.73 -18.73 -1.11
C LYS A 102 -5.16 -18.33 -0.76
N ASP A 103 -6.14 -19.06 -1.27
CA ASP A 103 -7.56 -18.71 -1.19
C ASP A 103 -8.05 -18.36 0.22
N LEU A 104 -7.55 -19.03 1.28
CA LEU A 104 -8.02 -18.74 2.64
C LEU A 104 -7.47 -17.42 3.20
N SER A 105 -6.41 -16.89 2.60
CA SER A 105 -5.80 -15.58 2.92
C SER A 105 -6.35 -14.42 2.12
N GLU A 106 -7.17 -14.68 1.10
CA GLU A 106 -7.67 -13.63 0.21
C GLU A 106 -8.80 -12.81 0.81
N VAL A 107 -8.77 -11.54 0.43
CA VAL A 107 -9.80 -10.56 0.74
C VAL A 107 -10.41 -10.11 -0.59
N PRO A 108 -11.60 -10.61 -0.95
CA PRO A 108 -12.33 -10.09 -2.10
C PRO A 108 -12.86 -8.69 -1.84
N ASP A 109 -12.99 -7.92 -2.92
CA ASP A 109 -13.68 -6.63 -2.95
C ASP A 109 -15.15 -6.83 -2.51
N PRO A 110 -15.67 -6.03 -1.58
CA PRO A 110 -17.09 -6.09 -1.21
C PRO A 110 -18.06 -5.82 -2.38
N LEU A 111 -17.61 -5.15 -3.45
CA LEU A 111 -18.41 -4.84 -4.62
C LEU A 111 -18.25 -5.86 -5.76
N ASP A 112 -17.16 -6.64 -5.75
CA ASP A 112 -16.86 -7.64 -6.77
C ASP A 112 -16.08 -8.82 -6.17
N ALA A 113 -16.78 -9.91 -5.87
CA ALA A 113 -16.17 -11.07 -5.24
C ALA A 113 -15.12 -11.79 -6.13
N ALA A 114 -15.08 -11.51 -7.44
CA ALA A 114 -14.06 -12.05 -8.34
C ALA A 114 -12.77 -11.22 -8.34
N ARG A 115 -12.78 -10.03 -7.72
CA ARG A 115 -11.61 -9.15 -7.61
C ARG A 115 -11.04 -9.23 -6.21
N MET A 116 -9.80 -9.69 -6.09
CA MET A 116 -9.06 -9.63 -4.82
C MET A 116 -8.48 -8.23 -4.63
N ILE A 117 -8.66 -7.69 -3.42
CA ILE A 117 -8.08 -6.39 -3.03
C ILE A 117 -6.75 -6.58 -2.31
N ALA A 118 -6.62 -7.65 -1.54
CA ALA A 118 -5.46 -7.93 -0.72
C ALA A 118 -5.46 -9.38 -0.23
N ALA A 119 -4.32 -9.82 0.30
CA ALA A 119 -4.19 -11.07 1.02
C ALA A 119 -3.55 -10.83 2.40
N PHE A 120 -3.92 -11.62 3.40
CA PHE A 120 -3.39 -11.52 4.77
C PHE A 120 -2.67 -12.78 5.23
N GLU A 121 -1.56 -12.57 5.91
CA GLU A 121 -0.77 -13.62 6.55
C GLU A 121 -0.75 -13.35 8.06
N VAL A 122 -0.84 -14.41 8.86
CA VAL A 122 -0.82 -14.31 10.32
C VAL A 122 0.21 -15.26 10.89
N ARG A 123 0.99 -14.76 11.84
CA ARG A 123 1.93 -15.60 12.60
C ARG A 123 1.99 -15.24 14.07
N PRO A 124 2.35 -16.18 14.94
CA PRO A 124 2.86 -15.90 16.28
C PRO A 124 4.06 -14.95 16.23
N VAL A 125 4.09 -13.99 17.15
CA VAL A 125 5.30 -13.22 17.44
C VAL A 125 6.19 -14.08 18.33
N GLU A 126 7.46 -14.22 18.00
CA GLU A 126 8.40 -15.02 18.77
C GLU A 126 9.75 -14.31 18.96
N ILE A 127 10.53 -14.81 19.92
CA ILE A 127 11.85 -14.28 20.23
C ILE A 127 12.96 -14.93 19.39
N SER A 128 12.73 -16.16 18.94
CA SER A 128 13.73 -16.97 18.22
C SER A 128 14.14 -16.33 16.89
N GLY A 129 13.19 -15.64 16.24
CA GLY A 129 13.37 -15.03 14.93
C GLY A 129 13.49 -16.06 13.81
N THR A 130 12.88 -17.23 13.99
CA THR A 130 12.85 -18.28 12.99
C THR A 130 11.87 -17.88 11.89
N ALA A 131 12.33 -17.97 10.64
CA ALA A 131 11.46 -17.66 9.52
C ALA A 131 10.47 -18.81 9.32
N ASN A 132 9.18 -18.49 9.22
CA ASN A 132 8.18 -19.41 8.73
C ASN A 132 8.29 -19.43 7.19
N LEU A 133 8.76 -20.55 6.64
CA LEU A 133 8.99 -20.71 5.21
C LEU A 133 7.70 -20.77 4.38
N ASN A 134 6.54 -20.89 5.04
CA ASN A 134 5.24 -20.90 4.37
C ASN A 134 4.64 -19.49 4.22
N LEU A 135 5.30 -18.46 4.76
CA LEU A 135 4.85 -17.07 4.74
C LEU A 135 5.83 -16.20 3.96
N SER A 136 5.37 -15.04 3.50
CA SER A 136 6.20 -14.05 2.83
C SER A 136 7.37 -13.57 3.69
N SER A 137 8.42 -13.04 3.06
CA SER A 137 9.55 -12.42 3.76
C SER A 137 9.11 -11.27 4.66
N GLU A 138 8.04 -10.58 4.28
CA GLU A 138 7.52 -9.42 4.96
C GLU A 138 6.72 -9.81 6.19
N ALA A 139 5.94 -10.89 6.12
CA ALA A 139 5.35 -11.51 7.30
C ALA A 139 6.40 -12.06 8.28
N ASN A 140 7.64 -12.29 7.83
CA ASN A 140 8.75 -12.67 8.68
C ASN A 140 9.50 -11.48 9.30
N ASP A 141 9.25 -10.25 8.85
CA ASP A 141 9.95 -9.04 9.32
C ASP A 141 9.10 -8.26 10.33
N PHE A 142 9.18 -8.66 11.60
CA PHE A 142 8.47 -8.01 12.69
C PHE A 142 9.35 -7.91 13.94
N THR A 143 8.91 -7.07 14.87
CA THR A 143 9.61 -6.90 16.14
C THR A 143 9.50 -8.17 16.98
N ARG A 144 10.66 -8.72 17.35
CA ARG A 144 10.77 -9.93 18.16
C ARG A 144 10.33 -9.64 19.59
N LEU A 145 9.31 -10.37 20.03
CA LEU A 145 8.80 -10.32 21.40
C LEU A 145 8.43 -11.73 21.84
N GLU A 146 8.31 -11.93 23.14
CA GLU A 146 7.81 -13.19 23.70
C GLU A 146 6.37 -13.44 23.20
N HIS A 147 6.10 -14.64 22.67
CA HIS A 147 4.76 -14.99 22.16
C HIS A 147 3.73 -14.96 23.28
N ILE A 148 4.04 -15.66 24.37
CA ILE A 148 3.17 -15.85 25.53
C ILE A 148 3.72 -15.03 26.68
N ARG A 149 2.90 -14.18 27.30
CA ARG A 149 3.30 -13.44 28.50
C ARG A 149 2.15 -13.33 29.49
N LEU A 150 2.45 -12.99 30.74
CA LEU A 150 1.45 -12.49 31.67
C LEU A 150 0.81 -11.19 31.15
N PRO A 151 -0.49 -10.97 31.40
CA PRO A 151 -1.16 -9.71 31.08
C PRO A 151 -0.50 -8.55 31.83
N TYR A 152 -0.54 -7.35 31.24
CA TYR A 152 0.01 -6.15 31.86
C TYR A 152 -0.73 -5.83 33.17
N SER A 153 0.02 -5.31 34.16
CA SER A 153 -0.57 -4.81 35.40
C SER A 153 -1.60 -3.72 35.10
N GLY A 154 -2.77 -3.79 35.73
CA GLY A 154 -3.87 -2.85 35.49
C GLY A 154 -4.75 -3.14 34.28
N SER A 155 -4.51 -4.24 33.54
CA SER A 155 -5.36 -4.65 32.40
C SER A 155 -6.73 -5.22 32.79
N GLY A 156 -6.99 -5.44 34.09
CA GLY A 156 -8.21 -6.06 34.60
C GLY A 156 -8.22 -7.59 34.55
N TYR A 157 -7.22 -8.21 33.93
CA TYR A 157 -7.06 -9.68 33.91
C TYR A 157 -6.19 -10.16 35.07
N ASP A 158 -6.63 -11.22 35.76
CA ASP A 158 -5.82 -11.88 36.79
C ASP A 158 -4.64 -12.60 36.13
N PRO A 159 -3.38 -12.23 36.44
CA PRO A 159 -2.20 -12.87 35.84
C PRO A 159 -2.07 -14.35 36.20
N LYS A 160 -2.79 -14.87 37.20
CA LYS A 160 -2.79 -16.31 37.52
C LYS A 160 -3.65 -17.12 36.57
N ILE A 161 -4.73 -16.52 36.07
CA ILE A 161 -5.78 -17.20 35.31
C ILE A 161 -5.63 -16.90 33.82
N PHE A 162 -5.01 -15.79 33.44
CA PHE A 162 -4.94 -15.35 32.05
C PHE A 162 -3.50 -15.20 31.55
N LEU A 163 -3.32 -15.47 30.26
CA LEU A 163 -2.08 -15.26 29.50
C LEU A 163 -2.41 -14.47 28.24
N ILE A 164 -1.48 -13.62 27.82
CA ILE A 164 -1.56 -12.95 26.51
C ILE A 164 -0.77 -13.75 25.49
N ARG A 165 -1.32 -13.91 24.28
CA ARG A 165 -0.58 -14.40 23.11
C ARG A 165 -0.55 -13.31 22.05
N ARG A 166 0.62 -13.11 21.45
CA ARG A 166 0.87 -12.06 20.45
C ARG A 166 0.94 -12.65 19.05
N TYR A 167 0.31 -11.99 18.12
CA TYR A 167 0.33 -12.33 16.71
C TYR A 167 0.67 -11.08 15.89
N VAL A 168 1.22 -11.29 14.72
CA VAL A 168 1.38 -10.25 13.70
C VAL A 168 0.51 -10.65 12.53
N VAL A 169 -0.27 -9.69 12.07
CA VAL A 169 -1.04 -9.78 10.83
C VAL A 169 -0.36 -8.89 9.81
N THR A 170 -0.04 -9.46 8.65
CA THR A 170 0.59 -8.76 7.54
C THR A 170 -0.38 -8.82 6.35
N CYS A 171 -0.83 -7.67 5.88
CA CYS A 171 -1.66 -7.54 4.70
C CYS A 171 -0.81 -7.00 3.54
N ARG A 172 -0.95 -7.63 2.37
CA ARG A 172 -0.35 -7.14 1.12
C ARG A 172 -1.41 -6.95 0.05
N SER A 173 -1.11 -6.07 -0.90
CA SER A 173 -1.96 -5.86 -2.07
C SER A 173 -1.99 -7.10 -2.95
N ALA A 174 -3.15 -7.43 -3.51
CA ALA A 174 -3.28 -8.48 -4.51
C ALA A 174 -2.66 -8.09 -5.87
N ASP A 175 -2.54 -6.80 -6.15
CA ASP A 175 -1.87 -6.31 -7.36
C ASP A 175 -0.34 -6.34 -7.18
N PRO A 176 0.41 -7.09 -8.03
CA PRO A 176 1.87 -7.19 -7.94
C PRO A 176 2.60 -5.88 -8.27
N ASN A 177 1.92 -4.90 -8.86
CA ASN A 177 2.51 -3.59 -9.14
C ASN A 177 2.50 -2.65 -7.93
N LYS A 178 1.82 -3.05 -6.84
CA LYS A 178 1.67 -2.26 -5.62
C LYS A 178 2.54 -2.87 -4.51
N ASN A 179 3.48 -2.08 -4.02
CA ASN A 179 4.42 -2.49 -2.97
C ASN A 179 4.03 -2.01 -1.57
N LEU A 180 2.76 -1.63 -1.37
CA LEU A 180 2.30 -1.22 -0.05
C LEU A 180 2.03 -2.47 0.80
N ILE A 181 2.56 -2.45 2.02
CA ILE A 181 2.42 -3.53 3.00
C ILE A 181 2.00 -2.89 4.32
N LEU A 182 0.98 -3.47 4.94
CA LEU A 182 0.48 -3.02 6.23
C LEU A 182 0.63 -4.16 7.23
N GLN A 183 1.27 -3.87 8.36
CA GLN A 183 1.53 -4.87 9.39
C GLN A 183 1.10 -4.36 10.75
N GLU A 184 0.38 -5.20 11.48
CA GLU A 184 -0.11 -4.87 12.81
C GLU A 184 0.19 -6.00 13.80
N GLY A 185 0.73 -5.61 14.96
CA GLY A 185 0.86 -6.49 16.10
C GLY A 185 -0.45 -6.51 16.90
N ILE A 186 -1.05 -7.68 17.04
CA ILE A 186 -2.24 -7.89 17.85
C ILE A 186 -1.91 -8.80 19.03
N TYR A 187 -2.63 -8.66 20.13
CA TYR A 187 -2.58 -9.63 21.21
C TYR A 187 -3.99 -9.98 21.65
N LYS A 188 -4.15 -11.23 22.10
CA LYS A 188 -5.39 -11.71 22.67
C LYS A 188 -5.12 -12.36 24.01
N VAL A 189 -6.07 -12.18 24.91
CA VAL A 189 -6.02 -12.75 26.25
C VAL A 189 -6.74 -14.09 26.24
N PHE A 190 -6.07 -15.11 26.77
CA PHE A 190 -6.56 -16.47 26.88
C PHE A 190 -6.59 -16.88 28.34
N THR A 191 -7.56 -17.69 28.72
CA THR A 191 -7.52 -18.41 29.98
C THR A 191 -6.41 -19.45 29.94
N ASN A 192 -5.65 -19.51 31.03
CA ASN A 192 -4.62 -20.50 31.29
C ASN A 192 -5.31 -21.83 31.64
N TYR A 193 -5.79 -22.54 30.62
CA TYR A 193 -6.21 -23.93 30.75
C TYR A 193 -4.96 -24.81 30.76
N ASN A 194 -4.30 -24.88 31.91
CA ASN A 194 -3.43 -26.01 32.26
C ASN A 194 -4.28 -27.09 32.94
#